data_AF-A0A350D3E9-F1
#
_entry.id   AF-A0A350D3E9-F1
#
_cell.length_a   1.000
_cell.length_b   1.000
_cell.length_c   1.000
_cell.angle_alpha   90.00
_cell.angle_beta   90.00
_cell.angle_gamma   90.00
#
_symmetry.space_group_name_H-M   'P 1'
#
loop_
_entity.id
_entity.type
_entity.pdbx_description
1 polymer ?
#
loop_
_entity_poly.entity_id
_entity_poly.type
_entity_poly.pdbx_seq_one_letter_code
_entity_poly.pdbx_strand_id
1 'polypeptide(L)' 'MEKRIWAKKFHSFKAAEAAEFSYYEDMTPEDRLSMVQFLREEYWKFNRAEGNANRKRLSRVFKIIKQTPG' A
#
# COMPACT_ATOMS: atom_id res chain seq x y z
N MET A 1 0.88 -22.28 20.72
CA MET A 1 1.98 -21.29 20.78
C MET A 1 1.33 -19.92 20.83
N GLU A 2 1.33 -19.25 21.98
CA GLU A 2 0.69 -17.95 22.13
C GLU A 2 1.40 -16.90 21.27
N LYS A 3 0.67 -16.28 20.34
CA LYS A 3 1.21 -15.16 19.54
C LYS A 3 1.40 -13.97 20.48
N ARG A 4 2.65 -13.67 20.84
CA ARG A 4 2.98 -12.45 21.58
C ARG A 4 2.66 -11.24 20.72
N ILE A 5 1.60 -10.52 21.05
CA ILE A 5 1.25 -9.26 20.38
C ILE A 5 2.23 -8.19 20.86
N TRP A 6 3.11 -7.75 19.98
CA TRP A 6 3.99 -6.61 20.24
C TRP A 6 3.20 -5.31 20.02
N ALA A 7 2.68 -4.74 21.10
CA ALA A 7 2.02 -3.43 21.08
C ALA A 7 2.97 -2.36 21.62
N LYS A 8 3.35 -1.39 20.79
CA LYS A 8 4.02 -0.16 21.26
C LYS A 8 2.96 0.74 21.90
N LYS A 9 3.21 1.20 23.13
CA LYS A 9 2.33 2.15 23.83
C LYS A 9 2.90 3.55 23.68
N PHE A 10 2.06 4.51 23.29
CA PHE A 10 2.42 5.91 23.15
C PHE A 10 1.59 6.77 24.11
N HIS A 11 2.18 7.84 24.63
CA HIS A 11 1.53 8.74 25.59
C HIS A 11 0.63 9.79 24.93
N SER A 12 0.66 9.91 23.60
CA SER A 12 -0.20 10.81 22.83
C SER A 12 -0.35 10.33 21.40
N PHE A 13 -1.42 10.77 20.72
CA PHE A 13 -1.62 10.52 19.29
C PHE A 13 -0.49 11.08 18.44
N LYS A 14 0.00 12.28 18.77
CA LYS A 14 1.14 12.90 18.07
C LYS A 14 2.42 12.05 18.18
N ALA A 15 2.66 11.44 19.34
CA ALA A 15 3.81 10.55 19.53
C ALA A 15 3.66 9.24 18.74
N ALA A 16 2.44 8.71 18.65
CA ALA A 16 2.16 7.53 17.82
C ALA A 16 2.37 7.83 16.33
N GLU A 17 1.82 8.94 15.84
CA GLU A 17 1.93 9.38 14.44
C GLU A 17 3.40 9.62 14.05
N ALA A 18 4.18 10.28 14.90
CA ALA A 18 5.61 10.49 14.64
C ALA A 18 6.38 9.16 14.54
N ALA A 19 6.03 8.18 15.38
CA ALA A 19 6.65 6.85 15.34
C ALA A 19 6.23 6.03 14.11
N GLU A 20 4.97 6.14 13.68
CA GLU A 20 4.50 5.53 12.43
C GLU A 20 5.19 6.15 11.21
N PHE A 21 5.36 7.47 11.20
CA PHE A 21 6.03 8.17 10.12
C PHE A 21 7.51 7.79 10.05
N SER A 22 8.21 7.78 11.17
CA SER A 22 9.61 7.29 11.24
C SER A 22 9.73 5.85 10.74
N TYR A 23 8.81 4.97 11.14
CA TYR A 23 8.80 3.58 10.66
C TYR A 23 8.61 3.51 9.13
N TYR A 24 7.74 4.34 8.56
CA TYR A 24 7.55 4.44 7.11
C TYR A 24 8.80 4.99 6.42
N GLU A 25 9.45 6.01 6.99
CA GLU A 25 10.68 6.61 6.47
C GLU A 25 11.87 5.65 6.52
N ASP A 26 11.89 4.72 7.47
CA ASP A 26 12.94 3.71 7.56
C ASP A 26 12.75 2.54 6.56
N MET A 27 11.59 2.43 5.90
CA MET A 27 11.34 1.39 4.90
C MET A 27 12.06 1.64 3.58
N THR A 28 12.39 0.54 2.89
CA THR A 28 12.85 0.59 1.51
C THR A 28 11.75 1.06 0.56
N PRO A 29 12.09 1.66 -0.60
CA PRO A 29 11.09 2.02 -1.61
C PRO A 29 10.21 0.85 -2.05
N GLU A 30 10.78 -0.36 -2.15
CA GLU A 30 10.08 -1.58 -2.52
C GLU A 30 9.04 -1.97 -1.45
N ASP A 31 9.43 -1.97 -0.18
CA ASP A 31 8.52 -2.31 0.93
C ASP A 31 7.37 -1.30 1.04
N ARG A 32 7.67 0.01 0.89
CA ARG A 32 6.63 1.05 0.85
C ARG A 32 5.65 0.82 -0.28
N LEU A 33 6.15 0.51 -1.48
CA LEU A 33 5.32 0.25 -2.64
C LEU A 33 4.41 -0.96 -2.41
N SER A 34 4.97 -2.06 -1.89
CA SER A 34 4.21 -3.27 -1.55
C SER A 34 3.14 -2.99 -0.50
N MET A 35 3.47 -2.22 0.55
CA MET A 35 2.51 -1.85 1.59
C MET A 35 1.37 -1.00 1.03
N VAL A 36 1.67 0.01 0.20
CA VAL A 36 0.64 0.85 -0.44
C VAL A 36 -0.25 0.02 -1.37
N GLN A 37 0.31 -0.93 -2.11
CA GLN A 37 -0.47 -1.84 -2.96
C GLN A 37 -1.41 -2.72 -2.13
N PHE A 38 -0.90 -3.33 -1.05
CA PHE A 38 -1.70 -4.14 -0.13
C PHE A 38 -2.85 -3.32 0.47
N LEU A 39 -2.57 -2.15 1.02
CA LEU A 39 -3.58 -1.27 1.62
C LEU A 39 -4.64 -0.84 0.60
N ARG A 40 -4.25 -0.57 -0.64
CA ARG A 40 -5.18 -0.26 -1.74
C ARG A 40 -6.11 -1.44 -2.00
N GLU A 41 -5.59 -2.67 -2.08
CA GLU A 41 -6.41 -3.86 -2.31
C GLU A 41 -7.36 -4.15 -1.16
N GLU A 42 -6.90 -4.02 0.09
CA GLU A 42 -7.75 -4.16 1.28
C GLU A 42 -8.87 -3.11 1.29
N TYR A 43 -8.54 -1.84 1.03
CA TYR A 43 -9.54 -0.78 0.91
C TYR A 43 -10.65 -1.15 -0.08
N TRP A 44 -10.29 -1.70 -1.24
CA TRP A 44 -11.27 -2.17 -2.22
C TRP A 44 -12.09 -3.37 -1.78
N LYS A 45 -11.53 -4.26 -0.94
CA LYS A 45 -12.29 -5.39 -0.37
C LYS A 45 -13.36 -4.92 0.60
N PHE A 46 -13.04 -3.93 1.44
CA PHE A 46 -13.97 -3.39 2.44
C PHE A 46 -14.98 -2.39 1.86
N ASN A 47 -14.61 -1.63 0.82
CA ASN A 47 -15.45 -0.59 0.24
C ASN A 47 -16.12 -0.98 -1.10
N ARG A 48 -16.35 -2.29 -1.33
CA ARG A 48 -16.95 -2.82 -2.59
C ARG A 48 -18.31 -2.21 -2.95
N ALA A 49 -19.05 -1.66 -1.99
CA ALA A 49 -20.37 -1.07 -2.19
C ALA A 49 -20.33 0.29 -2.91
N GLU A 50 -19.23 1.03 -2.81
CA GLU A 50 -18.98 2.21 -3.66
C GLU A 50 -18.41 1.76 -4.99
N GLY A 51 -19.28 1.10 -5.77
CA GLY A 51 -19.01 0.66 -7.13
C GLY A 51 -18.51 1.83 -7.96
N ASN A 52 -17.19 1.94 -8.08
CA ASN A 52 -16.59 2.91 -8.99
C ASN A 52 -16.92 2.49 -10.42
N ALA A 53 -17.97 3.09 -10.98
CA ALA A 53 -18.24 3.16 -12.42
C ALA A 53 -17.03 3.68 -13.23
N ASN A 54 -15.99 4.17 -12.55
CA ASN A 54 -14.75 4.71 -13.07
C ASN A 54 -13.57 3.71 -13.14
N ARG A 55 -13.82 2.39 -13.26
CA ARG A 55 -12.81 1.43 -13.76
C ARG A 55 -12.27 1.75 -15.18
N LYS A 56 -12.74 2.84 -15.81
CA LYS A 56 -12.29 3.37 -17.11
C LYS A 56 -10.84 3.86 -17.17
N ARG A 57 -10.14 4.09 -16.05
CA ARG A 57 -8.80 4.73 -16.08
C ARG A 57 -7.59 3.80 -15.80
N LEU A 58 -7.81 2.52 -15.53
CA LEU A 58 -6.72 1.56 -15.27
C LEU A 58 -6.66 0.44 -16.31
N SER A 59 -7.11 0.71 -17.55
CA SER A 59 -6.57 -0.04 -18.69
C SER A 59 -5.10 0.38 -18.84
N ARG A 60 -4.20 -0.41 -18.25
CA ARG A 60 -2.78 -0.33 -18.50
C ARG A 60 -2.57 -0.58 -19.99
N VAL A 61 -2.37 0.47 -20.78
CA VAL A 61 -1.92 0.34 -22.17
C VAL A 61 -0.48 -0.15 -22.11
N PHE A 62 -0.30 -1.47 -22.11
CA PHE A 62 1.00 -2.07 -22.34
C PHE A 62 1.25 -2.11 -23.85
N LYS A 63 2.06 -1.17 -24.34
CA LYS A 63 2.56 -1.24 -25.71
C LYS A 63 3.83 -2.10 -25.71
N ILE A 64 3.73 -3.33 -26.19
CA ILE A 64 4.91 -4.16 -26.47
C ILE A 64 5.55 -3.60 -27.75
N ILE A 65 6.70 -2.94 -27.62
CA ILE A 65 7.52 -2.54 -28.76
C ILE A 65 8.40 -3.74 -29.11
N LYS A 66 8.10 -4.43 -30.22
CA LYS A 66 9.00 -5.45 -30.77
C LYS A 66 10.24 -4.73 -31.32
N GLN A 67 11.40 -4.99 -30.74
CA GLN A 67 12.67 -4.67 -31.39
C GLN A 67 12.92 -5.74 -32.46
N THR A 68 13.07 -5.31 -33.69
CA THR A 68 13.49 -6.20 -34.79
C THR A 68 15.02 -6.14 -34.83
N PRO A 69 15.74 -7.28 -34.82
CA PRO A 69 17.16 -7.26 -35.07
C PRO A 69 17.41 -6.79 -36.51
N GLY A 70 18.30 -5.81 -36.65
CA GLY A 70 18.86 -5.40 -37.95
C GLY A 70 19.91 -6.38 -38.44
#